data_AF-A7SAF6-F1
#
_entry.id   AF-A7SAF6-F1
#
_cell.length_a   1.000
_cell.length_b   1.000
_cell.length_c   1.000
_cell.angle_alpha   90.00
_cell.angle_beta   90.00
_cell.angle_gamma   90.00
#
_symmetry.space_group_name_H-M   'P 1'
#
loop_
_entity.id
_entity.type
_entity.pdbx_description
1 polymer ?
#
loop_
_entity_poly.entity_id
_entity_poly.type
_entity_poly.pdbx_seq_one_letter_code
_entity_poly.pdbx_strand_id
1 'polypeptide(L)'
;MDENGVDSEIARAAEKLSNLEINEKPDDEKALKAKFNELCLSGKEKARQGLLEEALADFQEAYKIHESAKLLRRIEKLKEFIKEYEKQEENEGDEAEEEEGEDDDGRDDIGDGFLLARELSIALYPYQKEGLLWFWKLYNRNQGGILGDDMG
;
A
#
# COMPACT_ATOMS: atom_id res chain seq x y z
N MET A 1 -36.52 66.77 6.63
CA MET A 1 -35.23 66.31 6.07
C MET A 1 -34.99 65.01 6.78
N ASP A 2 -35.43 63.94 6.15
CA ASP A 2 -35.84 62.73 6.86
C ASP A 2 -34.72 61.70 6.75
N GLU A 3 -33.93 61.59 7.82
CA GLU A 3 -32.74 60.72 7.90
C GLU A 3 -33.07 59.22 8.06
N ASN A 4 -34.35 58.84 7.99
CA ASN A 4 -34.81 57.46 8.24
C ASN A 4 -34.88 56.55 7.00
N GLY A 5 -34.45 57.02 5.82
CA GLY A 5 -34.54 56.25 4.57
C GLY A 5 -33.33 55.36 4.27
N VAL A 6 -32.16 55.69 4.85
CA VAL A 6 -30.88 55.07 4.46
C VAL A 6 -30.62 53.76 5.23
N ASP A 7 -31.09 53.68 6.48
CA ASP A 7 -30.91 52.48 7.33
C ASP A 7 -31.71 51.27 6.82
N SER A 8 -32.84 51.50 6.15
CA SER A 8 -33.67 50.43 5.58
C SER A 8 -33.03 49.76 4.35
N GLU A 9 -32.25 50.50 3.55
CA GLU A 9 -31.58 49.92 2.38
C GLU A 9 -30.30 49.18 2.76
N ILE A 10 -29.56 49.69 3.75
CA ILE A 10 -28.35 49.04 4.29
C ILE A 10 -28.72 47.71 4.97
N ALA A 11 -29.80 47.67 5.75
CA ALA A 11 -30.29 46.44 6.38
C ALA A 11 -30.68 45.37 5.34
N ARG A 12 -31.34 45.79 4.24
CA ARG A 12 -31.76 44.88 3.16
C ARG A 12 -30.58 44.41 2.30
N ALA A 13 -29.53 45.21 2.16
CA ALA A 13 -28.29 44.81 1.50
C ALA A 13 -27.47 43.84 2.35
N ALA A 14 -27.43 44.03 3.68
CA ALA A 14 -26.75 43.14 4.61
C ALA A 14 -27.40 41.75 4.67
N GLU A 15 -28.73 41.66 4.68
CA GLU A 15 -29.46 40.39 4.65
C GLU A 15 -29.31 39.65 3.30
N LYS A 16 -29.12 40.41 2.21
CA LYS A 16 -28.84 39.84 0.88
C LYS A 16 -27.41 39.31 0.76
N LEU A 17 -26.45 39.89 1.50
CA LEU A 17 -25.08 39.41 1.60
C LEU A 17 -24.97 38.18 2.52
N SER A 18 -25.70 38.13 3.64
CA SER A 18 -25.68 36.96 4.55
C SER A 18 -26.33 35.71 3.94
N ASN A 19 -27.25 35.87 2.98
CA ASN A 19 -27.89 34.76 2.27
C ASN A 19 -27.13 34.28 1.01
N LEU A 20 -26.00 34.92 0.65
CA LEU A 20 -25.13 34.48 -0.44
C LEU A 20 -23.96 33.59 0.05
N GLU A 21 -23.73 33.51 1.36
CA GLU A 21 -22.56 32.84 1.95
C GLU A 21 -22.84 31.42 2.51
N ILE A 22 -23.99 30.82 2.19
CA ILE A 22 -24.31 29.46 2.66
C ILE A 22 -24.89 28.62 1.51
N ASN A 23 -24.10 28.33 0.47
CA ASN A 23 -24.31 27.12 -0.35
C ASN A 23 -23.15 26.71 -1.28
N GLU A 24 -21.94 26.57 -0.75
CA GLU A 24 -20.81 25.92 -1.44
C GLU A 24 -20.06 25.06 -0.38
N LYS A 25 -19.81 23.75 -0.45
CA LYS A 25 -19.87 22.73 -1.50
C LYS A 25 -20.09 21.34 -0.85
N PRO A 26 -21.27 20.70 -0.99
CA PRO A 26 -21.42 19.27 -0.70
C PRO A 26 -20.68 18.37 -1.70
N ASP A 27 -20.42 18.88 -2.91
CA ASP A 27 -19.79 18.12 -4.00
C ASP A 27 -18.28 17.92 -3.82
N ASP A 28 -17.57 18.91 -3.26
CA ASP A 28 -16.11 18.81 -3.04
C ASP A 28 -15.77 17.78 -1.96
N GLU A 29 -16.51 17.73 -0.86
CA GLU A 29 -16.30 16.73 0.20
C GLU A 29 -16.59 15.31 -0.29
N LYS A 30 -17.65 15.14 -1.11
CA LYS A 30 -18.00 13.87 -1.72
C LYS A 30 -16.93 13.41 -2.73
N ALA A 31 -16.38 14.33 -3.53
CA ALA A 31 -15.29 14.04 -4.46
C ALA A 31 -13.99 13.66 -3.73
N LEU A 32 -13.64 14.37 -2.66
CA LEU A 32 -12.47 14.04 -1.83
C LEU A 32 -12.60 12.66 -1.19
N LYS A 33 -13.79 12.31 -0.70
CA LYS A 33 -14.05 10.99 -0.13
C LYS A 33 -13.98 9.87 -1.19
N ALA A 34 -14.47 10.12 -2.40
CA ALA A 34 -14.35 9.17 -3.51
C ALA A 34 -12.88 8.94 -3.88
N LYS A 35 -12.10 10.03 -4.03
CA LYS A 35 -10.67 9.96 -4.31
C LYS A 35 -9.89 9.23 -3.22
N PHE A 36 -10.21 9.49 -1.95
CA PHE A 36 -9.60 8.77 -0.82
C PHE A 36 -9.85 7.25 -0.90
N ASN A 37 -11.07 6.84 -1.19
CA ASN A 37 -11.42 5.43 -1.31
C ASN A 37 -10.72 4.78 -2.49
N GLU A 38 -10.66 5.46 -3.63
CA GLU A 38 -9.95 4.99 -4.83
C GLU A 38 -8.46 4.78 -4.55
N LEU A 39 -7.78 5.76 -3.94
CA LEU A 39 -6.37 5.63 -3.55
C LEU A 39 -6.14 4.49 -2.55
N CYS A 40 -7.06 4.31 -1.58
CA CYS A 40 -6.97 3.19 -0.64
C CYS A 40 -7.15 1.82 -1.30
N LEU A 41 -7.97 1.73 -2.34
CA LEU A 41 -8.18 0.50 -3.11
C LEU A 41 -6.98 0.22 -4.03
N SER A 42 -6.57 1.23 -4.80
CA SER A 42 -5.39 1.16 -5.67
C SER A 42 -4.13 0.79 -4.88
N GLY A 43 -3.87 1.46 -3.74
CA GLY A 43 -2.70 1.15 -2.92
C GLY A 43 -2.71 -0.27 -2.34
N LYS A 44 -3.89 -0.85 -2.08
CA LYS A 44 -3.98 -2.26 -1.66
C LYS A 44 -3.70 -3.22 -2.81
N GLU A 45 -4.25 -2.93 -3.99
CA GLU A 45 -4.05 -3.76 -5.18
C GLU A 45 -2.60 -3.73 -5.64
N LYS A 46 -1.95 -2.56 -5.63
CA LYS A 46 -0.52 -2.43 -5.93
C LYS A 46 0.35 -3.14 -4.91
N ALA A 47 0.02 -3.06 -3.62
CA ALA A 47 0.73 -3.82 -2.59
C ALA A 47 0.62 -5.33 -2.83
N ARG A 48 -0.56 -5.80 -3.26
CA ARG A 48 -0.79 -7.21 -3.63
C ARG A 48 0.01 -7.63 -4.86
N GLN A 49 0.21 -6.72 -5.82
CA GLN A 49 1.02 -6.96 -7.02
C GLN A 49 2.53 -6.83 -6.77
N GLY A 50 2.96 -6.51 -5.54
CA GLY A 50 4.37 -6.31 -5.21
C GLY A 50 4.93 -4.96 -5.68
N LEU A 51 4.09 -4.04 -6.15
CA LEU A 51 4.47 -2.67 -6.51
C LEU A 51 4.51 -1.80 -5.25
N LEU A 52 5.48 -2.06 -4.37
CA LEU A 52 5.53 -1.55 -3.00
C LEU A 52 5.68 -0.01 -2.96
N GLU A 53 6.48 0.55 -3.85
CA GLU A 53 6.74 2.00 -3.96
C GLU A 53 5.48 2.74 -4.42
N GLU A 54 4.79 2.19 -5.42
CA GLU A 54 3.55 2.78 -5.92
C GLU A 54 2.41 2.65 -4.90
N ALA A 55 2.33 1.52 -4.20
CA ALA A 55 1.39 1.34 -3.09
C ALA A 55 1.64 2.35 -1.96
N LEU A 56 2.93 2.60 -1.65
CA LEU A 56 3.32 3.59 -0.68
C LEU A 56 2.91 5.00 -1.11
N ALA A 57 3.10 5.34 -2.38
CA ALA A 57 2.68 6.63 -2.95
C ALA A 57 1.16 6.84 -2.82
N ASP A 58 0.36 5.83 -3.18
CA ASP A 58 -1.11 5.88 -3.09
C ASP A 58 -1.57 6.09 -1.63
N PHE A 59 -0.97 5.38 -0.67
CA PHE A 59 -1.31 5.57 0.75
C PHE A 59 -0.89 6.93 1.29
N GLN A 60 0.25 7.47 0.85
CA GLN A 60 0.68 8.83 1.21
C GLN A 60 -0.26 9.89 0.63
N GLU A 61 -0.73 9.72 -0.61
CA GLU A 61 -1.71 10.63 -1.21
C GLU A 61 -3.07 10.53 -0.49
N ALA A 62 -3.52 9.32 -0.16
CA ALA A 62 -4.71 9.12 0.66
C ALA A 62 -4.58 9.78 2.04
N TYR A 63 -3.39 9.72 2.65
CA TYR A 63 -3.13 10.36 3.94
C TYR A 63 -3.24 11.89 3.88
N LYS A 64 -2.81 12.52 2.77
CA LYS A 64 -2.97 13.96 2.56
C LYS A 64 -4.44 14.39 2.47
N ILE A 65 -5.32 13.51 1.98
CA ILE A 65 -6.76 13.78 1.91
C ILE A 65 -7.41 13.59 3.28
N HIS A 66 -7.07 12.50 3.96
CA HIS A 66 -7.60 12.20 5.28
C HIS A 66 -6.56 11.53 6.17
N GLU A 67 -5.99 12.31 7.08
CA GLU A 67 -5.03 11.82 8.05
C GLU A 67 -5.69 10.80 8.99
N SER A 68 -5.14 9.60 9.03
CA SER A 68 -5.66 8.51 9.87
C SER A 68 -4.52 7.75 10.51
N ALA A 69 -4.60 7.54 11.82
CA ALA A 69 -3.61 6.74 12.55
C ALA A 69 -3.47 5.31 11.99
N LYS A 70 -4.55 4.73 11.45
CA LYS A 70 -4.52 3.40 10.82
C LYS A 70 -3.73 3.43 9.50
N LEU A 71 -3.91 4.49 8.73
CA LEU A 71 -3.22 4.67 7.44
C LEU A 71 -1.74 4.99 7.66
N LEU A 72 -1.42 5.84 8.64
CA LEU A 72 -0.05 6.15 9.04
C LEU A 72 0.73 4.88 9.42
N ARG A 73 0.16 4.04 10.30
CA ARG A 73 0.77 2.75 10.67
C ARG A 73 1.02 1.84 9.47
N ARG A 74 0.14 1.88 8.46
CA ARG A 74 0.32 1.10 7.23
C ARG A 74 1.45 1.66 6.36
N ILE A 75 1.54 2.99 6.24
CA ILE A 75 2.64 3.67 5.55
C ILE A 75 3.98 3.36 6.22
N GLU A 76 4.06 3.45 7.55
CA GLU A 76 5.28 3.16 8.31
C GLU A 76 5.74 1.72 8.10
N LYS A 77 4.83 0.74 8.26
CA LYS A 77 5.15 -0.67 8.01
C LYS A 77 5.61 -0.92 6.58
N LEU A 78 4.95 -0.31 5.60
CA LEU A 78 5.31 -0.49 4.20
C LEU A 78 6.69 0.12 3.88
N LYS A 79 7.03 1.26 4.49
CA LYS A 79 8.39 1.85 4.38
C LYS A 79 9.45 0.96 5.00
N GLU A 80 9.18 0.41 6.19
CA GLU A 80 10.10 -0.49 6.86
C GLU A 80 10.33 -1.75 6.03
N PHE A 81 9.26 -2.30 5.45
CA PHE A 81 9.32 -3.45 4.56
C PHE A 81 10.12 -3.18 3.28
N ILE A 82 9.91 -2.04 2.60
CA ILE A 82 10.71 -1.64 1.42
C ILE A 82 12.18 -1.50 1.79
N LYS A 83 12.49 -0.87 2.92
CA LYS A 83 13.87 -0.69 3.37
C LYS A 83 14.56 -2.02 3.70
N GLU A 84 13.83 -2.95 4.30
CA GLU A 84 14.34 -4.29 4.55
C GLU A 84 14.56 -5.07 3.25
N TYR A 85 13.66 -4.91 2.27
CA TYR A 85 13.78 -5.47 0.93
C TYR A 85 15.02 -4.95 0.19
N GLU A 86 15.22 -3.63 0.14
CA GLU A 86 16.42 -3.01 -0.47
C GLU A 86 17.72 -3.53 0.18
N LYS A 87 17.72 -3.69 1.50
CA LYS A 87 18.88 -4.19 2.25
C LYS A 87 19.16 -5.69 1.99
N GLN A 88 18.13 -6.50 1.77
CA GLN A 88 18.29 -7.91 1.41
C GLN A 88 18.85 -8.03 -0.01
N GLU A 89 18.35 -7.24 -0.97
CA GLU A 89 18.88 -7.17 -2.33
C GLU A 89 20.36 -6.75 -2.36
N GLU A 90 20.74 -5.75 -1.55
CA GLU A 90 22.15 -5.32 -1.43
C GLU A 90 23.06 -6.39 -0.80
N ASN A 91 22.54 -7.22 0.10
CA ASN A 91 23.32 -8.29 0.74
C ASN A 91 23.43 -9.56 -0.13
N GLU A 92 22.42 -9.88 -0.95
CA GLU A 92 22.44 -11.02 -1.89
C GLU A 92 23.25 -10.71 -3.16
N GLY A 93 23.40 -9.43 -3.52
CA GLY A 93 24.24 -8.99 -4.65
C GLY A 93 25.75 -9.18 -4.46
N ASP A 94 26.23 -9.34 -3.21
CA ASP A 94 27.64 -9.58 -2.88
C ASP A 94 28.02 -11.07 -2.76
N GLU A 95 27.04 -12.01 -2.80
CA GLU A 95 27.28 -13.47 -2.77
C GLU A 95 27.02 -14.16 -4.14
N ALA A 96 26.78 -13.39 -5.21
CA ALA A 96 26.47 -13.91 -6.55
C ALA A 96 27.69 -14.02 -7.49
N GLU A 97 28.91 -14.09 -6.96
CA GLU A 97 30.10 -14.50 -7.74
C GLU A 97 30.66 -15.80 -7.15
N GLU A 98 30.77 -16.83 -8.01
CA GLU A 98 31.25 -18.21 -7.77
C GLU A 98 30.12 -19.17 -7.30
N GLU A 99 29.57 -20.08 -8.11
CA GLU A 99 30.23 -21.07 -8.96
C GLU A 99 29.41 -21.36 -10.23
N GLU A 100 29.99 -21.13 -11.42
CA GLU A 100 29.60 -21.88 -12.61
C GLU A 100 30.11 -23.33 -12.47
N GLY A 101 29.23 -24.21 -11.97
CA GLY A 101 29.49 -25.63 -11.78
C GLY A 101 28.32 -26.47 -12.24
N GLU A 102 28.44 -26.97 -13.48
CA GLU A 102 27.83 -28.15 -14.11
C GLU A 102 26.48 -28.69 -13.55
N ASP A 103 25.48 -28.73 -14.44
CA ASP A 103 24.10 -29.21 -14.31
C ASP A 103 23.05 -28.15 -13.93
N ASP A 104 22.88 -27.15 -14.79
CA ASP A 104 21.73 -26.23 -14.76
C ASP A 104 20.43 -26.98 -15.09
N ASP A 105 19.84 -27.65 -14.11
CA ASP A 105 18.52 -28.29 -14.21
C ASP A 105 17.35 -27.29 -14.19
N GLY A 106 17.66 -25.99 -14.26
CA GLY A 106 16.71 -24.89 -14.24
C GLY A 106 16.02 -24.74 -12.88
N ARG A 107 16.65 -25.20 -11.79
CA ARG A 107 16.13 -25.05 -10.42
C ARG A 107 17.12 -24.28 -9.56
N ASP A 108 16.56 -23.59 -8.58
CA ASP A 108 17.27 -22.84 -7.56
C ASP A 108 16.97 -23.48 -6.20
N ASP A 109 17.98 -23.64 -5.34
CA ASP A 109 17.76 -24.02 -3.94
C ASP A 109 17.29 -22.80 -3.16
N ILE A 110 16.06 -22.86 -2.63
CA ILE A 110 15.51 -21.78 -1.80
C ILE A 110 15.69 -22.02 -0.30
N GLY A 111 16.34 -23.13 0.09
CA GLY A 111 16.68 -23.47 1.47
C GLY A 111 16.22 -24.86 1.90
N ASP A 112 16.86 -25.40 2.95
CA ASP A 112 16.55 -26.72 3.53
C ASP A 112 16.55 -27.88 2.51
N GLY A 113 17.30 -27.74 1.40
CA GLY A 113 17.39 -28.70 0.31
C GLY A 113 16.14 -28.74 -0.57
N PHE A 114 15.32 -27.67 -0.56
CA PHE A 114 14.16 -27.57 -1.42
C PHE A 114 14.50 -26.83 -2.71
N LEU A 115 14.54 -27.59 -3.81
CA LEU A 115 14.78 -27.09 -5.14
C LEU A 115 13.47 -26.61 -5.78
N LEU A 116 13.45 -25.35 -6.20
CA LEU A 116 12.32 -24.71 -6.87
C LEU A 116 12.71 -24.40 -8.31
N ALA A 117 11.81 -24.61 -9.28
CA ALA A 117 12.07 -24.18 -10.65
C ALA A 117 12.37 -22.68 -10.71
N ARG A 118 13.41 -22.27 -11.44
CA ARG A 118 13.91 -20.89 -11.51
C ARG A 118 12.82 -19.89 -11.88
N GLU A 119 11.96 -20.25 -12.82
CA GLU A 119 10.79 -19.44 -13.20
C GLU A 119 9.86 -19.14 -12.02
N LEU A 120 9.65 -20.13 -11.14
CA LEU A 120 8.86 -19.97 -9.92
C LEU A 120 9.63 -19.22 -8.84
N SER A 121 10.94 -19.45 -8.72
CA SER A 121 11.79 -18.71 -7.79
C SER A 121 11.73 -17.21 -8.09
N ILE A 122 11.75 -16.81 -9.35
CA ILE A 122 11.64 -15.40 -9.75
C ILE A 122 10.21 -14.87 -9.58
N ALA A 123 9.19 -15.69 -9.84
CA ALA A 123 7.79 -15.27 -9.78
C ALA A 123 7.21 -15.18 -8.36
N LEU A 124 7.80 -15.88 -7.38
CA LEU A 124 7.31 -15.90 -6.01
C LEU A 124 7.91 -14.78 -5.17
N TYR A 125 7.05 -14.15 -4.38
CA TYR A 125 7.50 -13.20 -3.36
C TYR A 125 8.29 -13.93 -2.26
N PRO A 126 9.23 -13.26 -1.58
CA PRO A 126 10.03 -13.88 -0.50
C PRO A 126 9.18 -14.54 0.58
N TYR A 127 8.08 -13.91 1.03
CA TYR A 127 7.17 -14.52 2.01
C TYR A 127 6.49 -15.80 1.50
N GLN A 128 6.27 -15.92 0.19
CA GLN A 128 5.74 -17.13 -0.42
C GLN A 128 6.80 -18.23 -0.46
N LYS A 129 8.07 -17.88 -0.69
CA LYS A 129 9.21 -18.82 -0.56
C LYS A 129 9.36 -19.31 0.87
N GLU A 130 9.25 -18.43 1.87
CA GLU A 130 9.22 -18.82 3.28
C GLU A 130 8.05 -19.78 3.59
N GLY A 131 6.87 -19.51 3.03
CA GLY A 131 5.72 -20.40 3.10
C GLY A 131 6.00 -21.78 2.51
N LEU A 132 6.66 -21.84 1.35
CA LEU A 132 7.08 -23.10 0.73
C LEU A 132 8.09 -23.86 1.60
N LEU A 133 9.10 -23.18 2.15
CA LEU A 133 10.05 -23.78 3.09
C LEU A 133 9.36 -24.31 4.36
N TRP A 134 8.35 -23.59 4.85
CA TRP A 134 7.55 -24.05 5.98
C TRP A 134 6.76 -25.33 5.63
N PHE A 135 6.14 -25.39 4.44
CA PHE A 135 5.50 -26.61 3.96
C PHE A 135 6.50 -27.75 3.79
N TRP A 136 7.70 -27.47 3.27
CA TRP A 136 8.76 -28.46 3.10
C TRP A 136 9.19 -29.07 4.44
N LYS A 137 9.33 -28.25 5.49
CA LYS A 137 9.61 -28.71 6.86
C LYS A 137 8.52 -29.61 7.41
N LEU A 138 7.24 -29.29 7.16
CA LEU A 138 6.12 -30.12 7.57
C LEU A 138 6.12 -31.47 6.85
N TYR A 139 6.35 -31.44 5.54
CA TYR A 139 6.45 -32.64 4.71
C TYR A 139 7.57 -33.57 5.21
N ASN A 140 8.77 -33.05 5.45
CA ASN A 140 9.91 -33.82 5.96
C ASN A 140 9.67 -34.42 7.37
N ARG A 141 8.74 -33.85 8.14
CA ARG A 141 8.34 -34.35 9.47
C ARG A 141 7.13 -35.28 9.41
N ASN A 142 6.57 -35.56 8.22
CA ASN A 142 5.31 -36.26 8.01
C ASN A 142 4.16 -35.66 8.83
N GLN A 143 4.10 -34.34 8.90
CA GLN A 143 3.09 -33.59 9.66
C GLN A 143 2.23 -32.74 8.73
N GLY A 144 0.97 -32.57 9.10
CA GLY A 144 0.10 -31.54 8.51
C GLY A 144 0.24 -30.21 9.26
N GLY A 145 -0.35 -29.16 8.69
CA GLY A 145 -0.42 -27.83 9.30
C GLY A 145 -1.55 -27.01 8.71
N ILE A 146 -1.90 -25.92 9.40
CA ILE A 146 -2.87 -24.94 8.91
C ILE A 146 -2.08 -23.69 8.55
N LEU A 147 -2.07 -23.34 7.26
CA LEU A 147 -1.55 -22.06 6.80
C LEU A 147 -2.67 -21.01 6.92
N GLY A 148 -2.53 -20.12 7.89
CA GLY A 148 -3.45 -18.99 8.10
C GLY A 148 -2.91 -17.71 7.48
N ASP A 149 -2.52 -17.76 6.21
CA ASP A 149 -2.06 -16.57 5.50
C ASP A 149 -3.22 -15.60 5.24
N ASP A 150 -2.89 -14.32 5.11
CA ASP A 150 -3.89 -13.30 4.79
C ASP A 150 -4.44 -13.56 3.38
N MET A 151 -5.76 -13.45 3.24
CA MET A 151 -6.39 -13.67 1.93
C MET A 151 -6.05 -12.52 0.97
N GLY A 152 -5.37 -12.86 -0.13
CA GLY A 152 -5.15 -11.99 -1.29
C GLY A 152 -3.75 -11.41 -1.31
#